data_AF-A0A0C2FU98-F1
#
_entry.id   AF-A0A0C2FU98-F1
#
_cell.length_a   1.000
_cell.length_b   1.000
_cell.length_c   1.000
_cell.angle_alpha   90.00
_cell.angle_beta   90.00
_cell.angle_gamma   90.00
#
_symmetry.space_group_name_H-M   'P 1'
#
loop_
_entity.id
_entity.type
_entity.pdbx_description
1 polymer ?
#
loop_
_entity_poly.entity_id
_entity_poly.type
_entity_poly.pdbx_seq_one_letter_code
_entity_poly.pdbx_strand_id
1 'polypeptide(L)'
;MRGEGADELFGSYAYMQRAPNAFHLHKEILRRLNHLHQYDVLRCDRSTSCHGLEIRVPFLDKRFIDLVARLPPTYKLIPRKLEKFLLRSAFEGWLPEEVLWRSKEGFSEAL
;
A
#
# COMPACT_ATOMS: atom_id res chain seq x y z
N MET A 1 5.30 -14.34 5.00
CA MET A 1 4.55 -13.44 4.09
C MET A 1 4.72 -12.00 4.56
N ARG A 2 4.69 -11.01 3.66
CA ARG A 2 4.78 -9.58 4.00
C ARG A 2 3.79 -8.71 3.24
N GLY A 3 3.48 -7.56 3.81
CA GLY A 3 2.50 -6.59 3.30
C GLY A 3 3.05 -5.55 2.32
N GLU A 4 4.24 -5.78 1.74
CA GLU A 4 4.83 -4.88 0.74
C GLU A 4 3.92 -4.72 -0.48
N GLY A 5 3.91 -3.53 -1.09
CA GLY A 5 3.05 -3.20 -2.23
C GLY A 5 1.68 -2.60 -1.86
N ALA A 6 1.25 -2.74 -0.60
CA ALA A 6 -0.04 -2.22 -0.17
C ALA A 6 -0.07 -0.68 -0.15
N ASP A 7 1.04 -0.04 0.22
CA ASP A 7 1.11 1.42 0.27
C ASP A 7 1.09 2.04 -1.13
N GLU A 8 1.78 1.41 -2.07
CA GLU A 8 1.86 1.80 -3.47
C GLU A 8 0.53 1.59 -4.19
N LEU A 9 -0.15 0.46 -3.97
CA LEU A 9 -1.43 0.16 -4.63
C LEU A 9 -2.59 1.06 -4.18
N PHE A 10 -2.60 1.41 -2.90
CA PHE A 10 -3.68 2.21 -2.29
C PHE A 10 -3.30 3.68 -2.09
N GLY A 11 -2.10 4.08 -2.50
CA GLY A 11 -1.68 5.48 -2.49
C GLY A 11 -1.53 6.07 -1.09
N SER A 12 -1.11 5.29 -0.11
CA SER A 12 -1.25 5.63 1.32
C SER A 12 -0.17 6.56 1.87
N TYR A 13 0.92 6.81 1.14
CA TYR A 13 1.97 7.69 1.61
C TYR A 13 1.42 9.10 1.82
N ALA A 14 1.87 9.80 2.87
CA ALA A 14 1.36 11.11 3.24
C ALA A 14 1.40 12.13 2.08
N TYR A 15 2.42 12.06 1.22
CA TYR A 15 2.51 12.95 0.05
C TYR A 15 1.51 12.58 -1.06
N MET A 16 1.15 11.31 -1.22
CA MET A 16 0.16 10.85 -2.20
C MET A 16 -1.26 11.25 -1.78
N GLN A 17 -1.53 11.26 -0.47
CA GLN A 17 -2.79 11.77 0.07
C GLN A 17 -2.95 13.29 -0.10
N ARG A 18 -1.87 13.99 -0.46
CA ARG A 18 -1.88 15.42 -0.85
C ARG A 18 -1.95 15.63 -2.36
N ALA A 19 -2.21 14.58 -3.15
CA ALA A 19 -2.35 14.70 -4.59
C ALA A 19 -3.46 15.71 -4.95
N PRO A 20 -3.25 16.55 -5.98
CA PRO A 20 -4.20 17.62 -6.32
C PRO A 20 -5.54 17.07 -6.82
N ASN A 21 -5.54 15.88 -7.43
CA ASN A 21 -6.75 15.18 -7.83
C ASN A 21 -6.50 13.67 -8.00
N ALA A 22 -7.59 12.93 -8.14
CA ALA A 22 -7.61 11.47 -8.29
C ALA A 22 -6.77 10.98 -9.50
N PHE A 23 -6.71 11.76 -10.59
CA PHE A 23 -5.91 11.42 -11.77
C PHE A 23 -4.40 11.46 -11.46
N HIS A 24 -3.93 12.51 -10.79
CA HIS A 24 -2.53 12.62 -10.38
C HIS A 24 -2.14 11.52 -9.39
N LEU A 25 -3.03 11.17 -8.46
CA LEU A 25 -2.81 10.02 -7.57
C LEU A 25 -2.64 8.73 -8.37
N HIS A 26 -3.54 8.45 -9.31
CA HIS A 26 -3.47 7.24 -10.13
C HIS A 26 -2.17 7.15 -10.93
N LYS A 27 -1.77 8.25 -11.57
CA LYS A 27 -0.49 8.33 -12.30
C LYS A 27 0.70 8.05 -11.39
N GLU A 28 0.68 8.57 -10.17
CA GLU A 28 1.75 8.35 -9.19
C GLU A 28 1.79 6.90 -8.67
N ILE A 29 0.63 6.28 -8.45
CA ILE A 29 0.51 4.84 -8.12
C ILE A 29 1.16 4.00 -9.22
N LEU A 30 0.80 4.24 -10.48
CA LEU A 30 1.37 3.49 -11.62
C LEU A 30 2.88 3.70 -11.73
N ARG A 31 3.36 4.92 -11.55
CA ARG A 31 4.80 5.21 -11.52
C ARG A 31 5.50 4.40 -10.43
N ARG A 32 4.96 4.38 -9.22
CA ARG A 32 5.53 3.63 -8.09
C ARG A 32 5.56 2.12 -8.32
N LEU A 33 4.47 1.55 -8.82
CA LEU A 33 4.40 0.14 -9.17
C LEU A 33 5.47 -0.26 -10.18
N ASN A 34 5.70 0.57 -11.22
CA ASN A 34 6.74 0.32 -12.21
C ASN A 34 8.16 0.34 -11.62
N HIS A 35 8.42 1.18 -10.60
CA HIS A 35 9.73 1.29 -9.97
C HIS A 35 9.90 0.44 -8.71
N LEU A 36 8.89 -0.33 -8.30
CA LEU A 36 8.89 -1.06 -7.03
C LEU A 36 10.06 -2.05 -6.91
N HIS A 37 10.47 -2.64 -8.04
CA HIS A 37 11.61 -3.54 -8.16
C HIS A 37 12.97 -2.89 -7.82
N GLN A 38 13.03 -1.56 -7.73
CA GLN A 38 14.24 -0.79 -7.39
C GLN A 38 14.27 -0.39 -5.90
N TYR A 39 13.16 -0.56 -5.18
CA TYR A 39 12.97 -0.05 -3.82
C TYR A 39 12.55 -1.15 -2.84
N ASP A 40 11.32 -1.13 -2.34
CA ASP A 40 10.88 -1.97 -1.22
C ASP A 40 10.94 -3.46 -1.54
N VAL A 41 10.60 -3.87 -2.77
CA VAL A 41 10.72 -5.27 -3.18
C VAL A 41 12.18 -5.70 -3.27
N LEU A 42 13.07 -4.84 -3.76
CA LEU A 42 14.51 -5.13 -3.79
C LEU A 42 15.06 -5.34 -2.39
N ARG A 43 14.68 -4.46 -1.45
CA ARG A 43 15.09 -4.56 -0.05
C ARG A 43 14.56 -5.85 0.57
N CYS A 44 13.28 -6.15 0.40
CA CYS A 44 12.67 -7.35 0.97
C CYS A 44 13.27 -8.64 0.40
N ASP A 45 13.45 -8.70 -0.91
CA ASP A 45 14.06 -9.85 -1.58
C ASP A 45 15.49 -10.09 -1.09
N ARG A 46 16.36 -9.06 -1.13
CA ARG A 46 17.76 -9.20 -0.71
C ARG A 46 17.90 -9.52 0.78
N SER A 47 17.18 -8.81 1.65
CA SER A 47 17.30 -9.01 3.10
C SER A 47 16.85 -10.39 3.55
N THR A 48 15.84 -10.98 2.91
CA THR A 48 15.33 -12.32 3.24
C THR A 48 16.15 -13.42 2.58
N SER A 49 16.51 -13.25 1.31
CA SER A 49 17.32 -14.24 0.57
C SER A 49 18.72 -14.41 1.16
N CYS A 50 19.32 -13.36 1.74
CA CYS A 50 20.58 -13.47 2.47
C CYS A 50 20.53 -14.46 3.65
N HIS A 51 19.34 -14.82 4.13
CA HIS A 51 19.13 -15.75 5.23
C HIS A 51 18.42 -17.04 4.77
N GLY A 52 18.39 -17.32 3.46
CA GLY A 52 17.74 -18.52 2.91
C GLY A 52 16.21 -18.55 3.09
N LEU A 53 15.58 -17.40 3.33
CA LEU A 53 14.14 -17.29 3.52
C LEU A 53 13.44 -16.82 2.24
N GLU A 54 12.39 -17.53 1.85
CA GLU A 54 11.51 -17.09 0.77
C GLU A 54 10.40 -16.17 1.29
N ILE A 55 10.31 -14.98 0.71
CA ILE A 55 9.24 -14.03 1.01
C ILE A 55 8.12 -14.10 -0.04
N ARG A 56 6.88 -13.95 0.43
CA ARG A 56 5.69 -13.81 -0.43
C ARG A 56 5.00 -12.50 -0.12
N VAL A 57 4.53 -11.82 -1.17
CA VAL A 57 3.98 -10.46 -1.15
C VAL A 57 2.59 -10.44 -1.79
N PRO A 58 1.52 -10.83 -1.05
CA PRO A 58 0.19 -11.07 -1.62
C PRO A 58 -0.44 -9.86 -2.29
N PHE A 59 -0.13 -8.64 -1.81
CA PHE A 59 -0.62 -7.40 -2.44
C PHE A 59 -0.08 -7.23 -3.87
N LEU A 60 1.05 -7.84 -4.22
CA LEU A 60 1.63 -7.77 -5.55
C LEU A 60 1.23 -8.92 -6.46
N ASP A 61 0.19 -9.70 -6.10
CA ASP A 61 -0.42 -10.66 -7.02
C ASP A 61 -0.98 -9.92 -8.24
N LYS A 62 -0.71 -10.46 -9.43
CA LYS A 62 -1.12 -9.84 -10.70
C LYS A 62 -2.62 -9.57 -10.76
N ARG A 63 -3.46 -10.53 -10.35
CA ARG A 63 -4.92 -10.37 -10.40
C ARG A 63 -5.40 -9.34 -9.39
N PHE A 64 -4.76 -9.28 -8.22
CA PHE A 64 -5.06 -8.27 -7.22
C PHE A 64 -4.66 -6.86 -7.67
N ILE A 65 -3.48 -6.71 -8.27
CA ILE A 65 -3.03 -5.45 -8.89
C ILE A 65 -4.04 -5.02 -9.96
N ASP A 66 -4.41 -5.92 -10.88
CA ASP A 66 -5.34 -5.62 -11.96
C ASP A 66 -6.71 -5.16 -11.43
N LEU A 67 -7.22 -5.82 -10.38
CA LEU A 67 -8.46 -5.44 -9.71
C LEU A 67 -8.36 -4.03 -9.13
N VAL A 68 -7.33 -3.77 -8.32
CA VAL A 68 -7.16 -2.51 -7.60
C VAL A 68 -6.80 -1.36 -8.55
N ALA A 69 -6.12 -1.62 -9.66
CA ALA A 69 -5.81 -0.64 -10.69
C ALA A 69 -7.05 -0.17 -11.48
N ARG A 70 -8.05 -1.05 -11.65
CA ARG A 70 -9.32 -0.74 -12.34
C ARG A 70 -10.30 0.06 -11.49
N LEU A 71 -10.11 0.12 -10.17
CA LEU A 71 -10.97 0.90 -9.29
C LEU A 71 -10.83 2.40 -9.58
N PRO A 72 -11.95 3.16 -9.56
CA PRO A 72 -11.88 4.61 -9.66
C PRO A 72 -10.93 5.18 -8.60
N PRO A 73 -9.95 6.02 -8.96
CA PRO A 73 -8.95 6.50 -8.00
C PRO A 73 -9.54 7.38 -6.89
N THR A 74 -10.78 7.85 -7.06
CA THR A 74 -11.58 8.52 -6.03
C THR A 74 -11.80 7.66 -4.78
N TYR A 75 -11.83 6.33 -4.91
CA TYR A 75 -11.89 5.42 -3.76
C TYR A 75 -10.58 5.33 -2.97
N LYS A 76 -9.47 5.87 -3.52
CA LYS A 76 -8.15 5.88 -2.90
C LYS A 76 -7.74 7.26 -2.36
N LEU A 77 -8.45 8.32 -2.79
CA LEU A 77 -8.25 9.71 -2.36
C LEU A 77 -9.55 10.24 -1.75
N ILE A 78 -9.78 9.94 -0.47
CA ILE A 78 -11.02 10.32 0.22
C ILE A 78 -10.72 11.43 1.25
N PRO A 79 -11.25 12.66 1.08
CA PRO A 79 -11.02 13.74 2.01
C PRO A 79 -11.43 13.39 3.45
N ARG A 80 -10.61 13.78 4.43
CA ARG A 80 -10.87 13.58 5.87
C ARG A 80 -11.00 12.11 6.29
N LYS A 81 -10.56 11.16 5.48
CA LYS A 81 -10.44 9.74 5.85
C LYS A 81 -8.99 9.35 6.01
N LEU A 82 -8.76 8.31 6.80
CA LEU A 82 -7.45 7.69 6.98
C LEU A 82 -6.96 7.06 5.66
N GLU A 83 -5.65 6.96 5.53
CA GLU A 83 -5.03 6.28 4.40
C GLU A 83 -5.49 4.82 4.30
N LYS A 84 -5.52 4.29 3.08
CA LYS A 84 -6.02 2.93 2.81
C LYS A 84 -7.46 2.70 3.28
N PHE A 85 -8.29 3.74 3.37
CA PHE A 85 -9.68 3.62 3.84
C PHE A 85 -10.44 2.46 3.20
N LEU A 86 -10.41 2.36 1.86
CA LEU A 86 -11.06 1.26 1.14
C LEU A 86 -10.57 -0.13 1.58
N LEU A 87 -9.26 -0.29 1.76
CA LEU A 87 -8.68 -1.55 2.21
C LEU A 87 -9.09 -1.84 3.66
N ARG A 88 -9.05 -0.84 4.54
CA ARG A 88 -9.46 -0.98 5.95
C ARG A 88 -10.94 -1.39 6.04
N SER A 89 -11.82 -0.73 5.30
CA SER A 89 -13.24 -1.09 5.28
C SER A 89 -13.51 -2.51 4.76
N ALA A 90 -12.69 -3.04 3.86
CA ALA A 90 -12.82 -4.43 3.39
C ALA A 90 -12.51 -5.48 4.47
N PHE A 91 -11.88 -5.10 5.58
CA PHE A 91 -11.55 -5.98 6.71
C PHE A 91 -12.29 -5.60 8.01
N GLU A 92 -13.34 -4.78 7.93
CA GLU A 92 -14.23 -4.54 9.07
C GLU A 92 -14.82 -5.87 9.59
N GLY A 93 -14.78 -6.07 10.92
CA GLY A 93 -15.20 -7.32 11.57
C GLY A 93 -14.16 -8.45 11.54
N TRP A 94 -13.04 -8.29 10.83
CA TRP A 94 -11.96 -9.29 10.77
C TRP A 94 -10.79 -8.97 11.71
N LEU A 95 -10.59 -7.68 12.02
CA LEU A 95 -9.52 -7.19 12.89
C LEU A 95 -10.10 -6.30 13.99
N PRO A 96 -9.44 -6.22 15.17
CA PRO A 96 -9.80 -5.26 16.21
C PRO A 96 -9.84 -3.83 15.66
N GLU A 97 -10.85 -3.05 16.04
CA GLU A 97 -11.05 -1.68 15.54
C GLU A 97 -9.83 -0.78 15.79
N GLU A 98 -9.19 -0.95 16.95
CA GLU A 98 -7.97 -0.22 17.33
C GLU A 98 -6.81 -0.45 16.36
N VAL A 99 -6.68 -1.65 15.78
CA VAL A 99 -5.67 -1.96 14.75
C VAL A 99 -6.13 -1.45 13.39
N LEU A 100 -7.41 -1.69 13.07
CA LEU A 100 -7.98 -1.39 11.76
C LEU A 100 -8.02 0.10 11.46
N TRP A 101 -8.18 0.95 12.48
CA TRP A 101 -8.26 2.40 12.34
C TRP A 101 -7.07 3.15 12.94
N ARG A 102 -5.99 2.43 13.31
CA ARG A 102 -4.73 3.05 13.71
C ARG A 102 -4.13 3.88 12.57
N SER A 103 -3.72 5.10 12.86
CA SER A 103 -2.92 5.92 11.94
C SER A 103 -1.59 5.24 11.63
N LYS A 104 -1.09 5.43 10.40
CA LYS A 104 0.25 4.97 10.03
C LYS A 104 1.32 5.75 10.81
N GLU A 105 2.02 5.05 11.69
CA GLU A 105 3.26 5.52 12.31
C GLU A 105 4.44 5.01 11.47
N GLY A 106 5.40 5.88 11.18
CA GLY A 106 6.60 5.47 10.46
C GLY A 106 7.45 4.55 11.33
N PHE A 107 8.18 3.59 10.73
CA PHE A 107 9.14 2.77 11.48
C PHE A 107 10.20 3.61 12.22
N SER A 108 10.47 4.84 11.76
CA SER A 108 11.35 5.80 12.42
C SER A 108 10.75 6.46 13.67
N GLU A 109 9.43 6.43 13.83
CA GLU A 109 8.68 6.99 14.97
C GLU A 109 8.27 5.90 15.98
N ALA A 110 8.56 4.63 15.67
CA ALA A 110 8.19 3.47 16.48
C ALA A 110 9.26 3.08 17.51
N LEU A 111 10.16 4.01 17.86
CA LEU A 111 11.23 3.88 18.86
C LEU A 111 11.08 4.93 19.96
#